data_AF-D3D9F2-F1
#
_entry.id   AF-D3D9F2-F1
#
_cell.length_a   1.000
_cell.length_b   1.000
_cell.length_c   1.000
_cell.angle_alpha   90.00
_cell.angle_beta   90.00
_cell.angle_gamma   90.00
#
_symmetry.space_group_name_H-M   'P 1'
#
loop_
_entity.id
_entity.type
_entity.pdbx_description
1 polymer ?
#
loop_
_entity_poly.entity_id
_entity_poly.type
_entity_poly.pdbx_seq_one_letter_code
_entity_poly.pdbx_strand_id
1 'polypeptide(L)'
;MVVLSDVHIATNSPTNWYQAGIHEPYLVATFDWIVENADLFQEVILLGDLVDLWTFPPDVRPPSMADIIAANPRVLGPGGALARVVATFGSVTYVLGNHDGTLTADDLDALRQAVGPVRLVDPVYIRTGVTGARTVFSHGHHWTMFNAPDPTPPWAPLPIGHFVTRSFAHQMARRLQAGQSVADLPDMGYPAGINLDDFLRTLDPMLHPDLSSRLLDYVADVAGLPRTAPIVLPDGTTTTIDEAASIYAHLFSRWEKEEGLFTAGRAALADSSAHLAWFAQRLAIQHSADLVVFGHTHRPMGGLTVSPVNYVNSGFECAAVPDHPHRFFTFTVVDLDAPSADIRMVEPAPRGDQGASGHRVVAAPVEARHSAIVPPALDFSCYVRIHNEGSVPLRLAGSRVAHGHWIVPPPREIAAGGRADAWLQHEPGLEGSGVEFIYTRDGKTLPFEVSCPTGPRRNTAAGADGNFVARSGAGDWARRGHVPTAGHPLQVVFTVAEGS
;
A
#
# COMPACT_ATOMS: atom_id res chain seq x y z
N MET A 1 -11.89 -10.02 -8.86
CA MET A 1 -10.49 -9.87 -9.34
C MET A 1 -9.57 -10.61 -8.39
N VAL A 2 -8.35 -10.94 -8.81
CA VAL A 2 -7.31 -11.49 -7.93
C VAL A 2 -6.09 -10.57 -7.94
N VAL A 3 -5.48 -10.38 -6.77
CA VAL A 3 -4.31 -9.51 -6.57
C VAL A 3 -3.21 -10.27 -5.85
N LEU A 4 -2.02 -10.29 -6.44
CA LEU A 4 -0.78 -10.84 -5.87
C LEU A 4 0.21 -9.69 -5.66
N SER A 5 1.05 -9.77 -4.63
CA SER A 5 2.00 -8.71 -4.28
C SER A 5 3.11 -9.26 -3.40
N ASP A 6 4.25 -8.57 -3.34
CA ASP A 6 5.35 -8.91 -2.43
C ASP A 6 5.84 -10.37 -2.60
N VAL A 7 6.00 -10.79 -3.86
CA VAL A 7 6.46 -12.14 -4.26
C VAL A 7 7.97 -12.27 -4.24
N HIS A 8 8.66 -11.22 -4.69
CA HIS A 8 10.11 -11.06 -4.65
C HIS A 8 10.92 -12.14 -5.39
N ILE A 9 10.42 -12.62 -6.54
CA ILE A 9 11.13 -13.64 -7.33
C ILE A 9 12.48 -13.09 -7.81
N ALA A 10 13.55 -13.85 -7.53
CA ALA A 10 14.93 -13.48 -7.88
C ALA A 10 15.71 -14.72 -8.35
N THR A 11 17.04 -14.67 -8.40
CA THR A 11 17.87 -15.76 -8.97
C THR A 11 18.21 -16.87 -7.97
N ASN A 12 17.52 -16.95 -6.83
CA ASN A 12 17.80 -17.91 -5.76
C ASN A 12 19.20 -17.74 -5.15
N SER A 13 19.75 -16.52 -5.20
CA SER A 13 20.93 -16.19 -4.38
C SER A 13 20.58 -16.43 -2.91
N PRO A 14 21.51 -16.91 -2.07
CA PRO A 14 21.25 -17.14 -0.65
C PRO A 14 20.68 -15.94 0.12
N THR A 15 20.93 -14.72 -0.37
CA THR A 15 20.41 -13.46 0.21
C THR A 15 19.00 -13.09 -0.26
N ASN A 16 18.49 -13.70 -1.33
CA ASN A 16 17.16 -13.39 -1.85
C ASN A 16 16.08 -13.94 -0.93
N TRP A 17 15.03 -13.14 -0.70
CA TRP A 17 13.91 -13.57 0.14
C TRP A 17 13.16 -14.74 -0.48
N TYR A 18 12.85 -14.65 -1.78
CA TYR A 18 12.33 -15.79 -2.52
C TYR A 18 13.42 -16.85 -2.77
N GLN A 19 13.07 -18.07 -2.44
CA GLN A 19 13.82 -19.30 -2.70
C GLN A 19 12.87 -20.32 -3.34
N ALA A 20 13.13 -20.72 -4.59
CA ALA A 20 12.26 -21.59 -5.38
C ALA A 20 11.99 -22.93 -4.69
N GLY A 21 12.99 -23.51 -4.02
CA GLY A 21 12.83 -24.76 -3.27
C GLY A 21 11.81 -24.68 -2.13
N ILE A 22 11.44 -23.48 -1.67
CA ILE A 22 10.53 -23.25 -0.55
C ILE A 22 9.22 -22.63 -1.03
N HIS A 23 9.29 -21.56 -1.82
CA HIS A 23 8.15 -20.69 -2.12
C HIS A 23 7.44 -21.03 -3.42
N GLU A 24 8.14 -21.62 -4.39
CA GLU A 24 7.57 -21.98 -5.69
C GLU A 24 6.32 -22.86 -5.59
N PRO A 25 6.25 -23.89 -4.72
CA PRO A 25 5.06 -24.73 -4.62
C PRO A 25 3.81 -23.95 -4.22
N TYR A 26 3.94 -22.97 -3.33
CA TYR A 26 2.83 -22.12 -2.89
C TYR A 26 2.37 -21.19 -4.01
N LEU A 27 3.32 -20.53 -4.69
CA LEU A 27 3.01 -19.60 -5.78
C LEU A 27 2.39 -20.33 -6.99
N VAL A 28 2.90 -21.52 -7.34
CA VAL A 28 2.30 -22.36 -8.38
C VAL A 28 0.89 -22.78 -7.99
N ALA A 29 0.66 -23.17 -6.74
CA ALA A 29 -0.68 -23.52 -6.27
C ALA A 29 -1.66 -22.33 -6.29
N THR A 30 -1.19 -21.11 -5.97
CA THR A 30 -1.99 -19.88 -6.13
C THR A 30 -2.41 -19.70 -7.59
N PHE A 31 -1.47 -19.75 -8.53
CA PHE A 31 -1.77 -19.57 -9.95
C PHE A 31 -2.65 -20.67 -10.53
N ASP A 32 -2.44 -21.93 -10.14
CA ASP A 32 -3.29 -23.04 -10.56
C ASP A 32 -4.72 -22.85 -10.03
N TRP A 33 -4.89 -22.46 -8.76
CA TRP A 33 -6.22 -22.15 -8.21
C TRP A 33 -6.90 -21.00 -8.94
N ILE A 34 -6.16 -19.95 -9.31
CA ILE A 34 -6.69 -18.83 -10.10
C ILE A 34 -7.20 -19.31 -11.47
N VAL A 35 -6.46 -20.19 -12.14
CA VAL A 35 -6.86 -20.76 -13.43
C VAL A 35 -8.07 -21.68 -13.29
N GLU A 36 -8.11 -22.52 -12.26
CA GLU A 36 -9.23 -23.43 -11.98
C GLU A 36 -10.54 -22.70 -11.64
N ASN A 37 -10.44 -21.48 -11.11
CA ASN A 37 -11.59 -20.64 -10.70
C ASN A 37 -11.74 -19.41 -11.61
N ALA A 38 -11.29 -19.50 -12.86
CA ALA A 38 -11.21 -18.34 -13.74
C ALA A 38 -12.57 -17.69 -14.04
N ASP A 39 -13.66 -18.44 -13.95
CA ASP A 39 -15.03 -17.95 -14.11
C ASP A 39 -15.46 -16.96 -13.01
N LEU A 40 -14.77 -16.94 -11.87
CA LEU A 40 -14.99 -15.98 -10.78
C LEU A 40 -14.31 -14.63 -11.01
N PHE A 41 -13.38 -14.54 -11.97
CA PHE A 41 -12.47 -13.40 -12.07
C PHE A 41 -12.52 -12.74 -13.44
N GLN A 42 -12.42 -11.42 -13.44
CA GLN A 42 -12.31 -10.63 -14.67
C GLN A 42 -10.87 -10.23 -14.99
N GLU A 43 -9.98 -10.25 -13.99
CA GLU A 43 -8.61 -9.74 -14.11
C GLU A 43 -7.76 -10.25 -12.94
N VAL A 44 -6.47 -10.46 -13.23
CA VAL A 44 -5.40 -10.71 -12.26
C VAL A 44 -4.43 -9.52 -12.27
N ILE A 45 -4.16 -8.99 -11.07
CA ILE A 45 -3.26 -7.85 -10.84
C ILE A 45 -2.03 -8.33 -10.09
N LEU A 46 -0.86 -8.07 -10.64
CA LEU A 46 0.44 -8.14 -9.98
C LEU A 46 0.70 -6.74 -9.41
N LEU A 47 0.56 -6.59 -8.09
CA LEU A 47 0.54 -5.31 -7.40
C LEU A 47 1.89 -5.01 -6.77
N GLY A 48 2.93 -4.90 -7.59
CA GLY A 48 4.28 -4.56 -7.16
C GLY A 48 5.05 -5.72 -6.53
N ASP A 49 6.37 -5.57 -6.53
CA ASP A 49 7.34 -6.48 -5.93
C ASP A 49 7.14 -7.94 -6.40
N LEU A 50 6.85 -8.12 -7.69
CA LEU A 50 6.78 -9.45 -8.31
C LEU A 50 8.18 -10.06 -8.37
N VAL A 51 9.16 -9.25 -8.76
CA VAL A 51 10.58 -9.61 -8.83
C VAL A 51 11.40 -8.75 -7.88
N ASP A 52 12.54 -9.25 -7.45
CA ASP A 52 13.40 -8.57 -6.49
C ASP A 52 14.79 -8.29 -7.06
N LEU A 53 15.12 -7.00 -7.16
CA LEU A 53 16.42 -6.51 -7.62
C LEU A 53 17.28 -5.94 -6.48
N TRP A 54 16.80 -5.96 -5.24
CA TRP A 54 17.45 -5.28 -4.12
C TRP A 54 18.21 -6.22 -3.19
N THR A 55 17.75 -7.46 -3.01
CA THR A 55 18.32 -8.41 -2.02
C THR A 55 19.60 -9.12 -2.47
N PHE A 56 20.49 -8.39 -3.14
CA PHE A 56 21.81 -8.87 -3.56
C PHE A 56 22.93 -8.13 -2.78
N PRO A 57 24.07 -8.77 -2.49
CA PRO A 57 25.21 -8.11 -1.88
C PRO A 57 25.68 -6.89 -2.69
N PRO A 58 26.27 -5.86 -2.04
CA PRO A 58 26.56 -4.56 -2.65
C PRO A 58 27.50 -4.63 -3.86
N ASP A 59 28.39 -5.62 -3.92
CA ASP A 59 29.33 -5.86 -5.01
C ASP A 59 28.73 -6.64 -6.19
N VAL A 60 27.48 -7.11 -6.08
CA VAL A 60 26.77 -7.87 -7.10
C VAL A 60 25.79 -6.97 -7.84
N ARG A 61 25.97 -6.81 -9.15
CA ARG A 61 24.97 -6.15 -10.00
C ARG A 61 23.65 -6.94 -9.94
N PRO A 62 22.49 -6.29 -9.74
CA PRO A 62 21.20 -6.96 -9.85
C PRO A 62 21.06 -7.68 -11.20
N PRO A 63 20.41 -8.86 -11.22
CA PRO A 63 20.25 -9.66 -12.44
C PRO A 63 19.29 -9.01 -13.43
N SER A 64 19.37 -9.42 -14.69
CA SER A 64 18.34 -9.07 -15.69
C SER A 64 17.08 -9.90 -15.48
N MET A 65 15.95 -9.47 -16.05
CA MET A 65 14.73 -10.29 -16.06
C MET A 65 14.95 -11.66 -16.73
N ALA A 66 15.79 -11.74 -17.76
CA ALA A 66 16.12 -13.00 -18.42
C ALA A 66 16.81 -14.00 -17.46
N ASP A 67 17.69 -13.52 -16.60
CA ASP A 67 18.35 -14.34 -15.58
C ASP A 67 17.34 -14.84 -14.53
N ILE A 68 16.42 -13.97 -14.11
CA ILE A 68 15.36 -14.31 -13.14
C ILE A 68 14.42 -15.38 -13.73
N ILE A 69 14.02 -15.24 -15.00
CA ILE A 69 13.20 -16.24 -15.70
C ILE A 69 13.93 -17.57 -15.81
N ALA A 70 15.22 -17.55 -16.19
CA ALA A 70 16.03 -18.75 -16.32
C ALA A 70 16.19 -19.49 -14.99
N ALA A 71 16.25 -18.76 -13.87
CA ALA A 71 16.32 -19.33 -12.53
C ALA A 71 14.96 -19.89 -12.04
N ASN A 72 13.83 -19.45 -12.59
CA ASN A 72 12.49 -19.81 -12.12
C ASN A 72 11.53 -20.21 -13.25
N PRO A 73 11.90 -21.18 -14.11
CA PRO A 73 11.15 -21.48 -15.33
C PRO A 73 9.74 -22.05 -15.06
N ARG A 74 9.50 -22.66 -13.90
CA ARG A 74 8.18 -23.20 -13.54
C ARG A 74 7.16 -22.11 -13.25
N VAL A 75 7.60 -20.92 -12.86
CA VAL A 75 6.72 -19.77 -12.58
C VAL A 75 6.70 -18.82 -13.77
N LEU A 76 7.88 -18.33 -14.17
CA LEU A 76 8.04 -17.23 -15.12
C LEU A 76 8.45 -17.68 -16.53
N GLY A 77 8.76 -18.96 -16.73
CA GLY A 77 9.16 -19.48 -18.04
C GLY A 77 7.97 -19.67 -19.01
N PRO A 78 8.26 -19.94 -20.30
CA PRO A 78 7.23 -20.33 -21.26
C PRO A 78 6.43 -21.55 -20.79
N GLY A 79 5.11 -21.40 -20.68
CA GLY A 79 4.21 -22.44 -20.14
C GLY A 79 4.27 -22.61 -18.61
N GLY A 80 5.07 -21.79 -17.92
CA GLY A 80 5.09 -21.67 -16.46
C GLY A 80 3.74 -21.21 -15.89
N ALA A 81 3.64 -21.19 -14.57
CA ALA A 81 2.39 -20.91 -13.87
C ALA A 81 1.80 -19.53 -14.21
N LEU A 82 2.63 -18.48 -14.28
CA LEU A 82 2.15 -17.15 -14.69
C LEU A 82 1.74 -17.14 -16.17
N ALA A 83 2.45 -17.86 -17.04
CA ALA A 83 2.08 -17.98 -18.45
C ALA A 83 0.72 -18.65 -18.64
N ARG A 84 0.37 -19.64 -17.81
CA ARG A 84 -0.97 -20.26 -17.82
C ARG A 84 -2.05 -19.27 -17.39
N VAL A 85 -1.80 -18.48 -16.36
CA VAL A 85 -2.72 -17.39 -15.95
C VAL A 85 -2.94 -16.41 -17.11
N VAL A 86 -1.86 -15.92 -17.71
CA VAL A 86 -1.94 -14.99 -18.86
C VAL A 86 -2.70 -15.62 -20.03
N ALA A 87 -2.49 -16.90 -20.34
CA ALA A 87 -3.22 -17.59 -21.40
C ALA A 87 -4.74 -17.68 -21.10
N THR A 88 -5.13 -17.88 -19.84
CA THR A 88 -6.53 -17.95 -19.41
C THR A 88 -7.23 -16.59 -19.45
N PHE A 89 -6.56 -15.52 -19.00
CA PHE A 89 -7.16 -14.18 -18.91
C PHE A 89 -6.84 -13.26 -20.10
N GLY A 90 -6.00 -13.72 -21.03
CA GLY A 90 -5.48 -12.96 -22.17
C GLY A 90 -4.40 -11.94 -21.82
N SER A 91 -4.39 -11.44 -20.58
CA SER A 91 -3.33 -10.58 -20.03
C SER A 91 -3.36 -10.55 -18.51
N VAL A 92 -2.28 -10.07 -17.90
CA VAL A 92 -2.25 -9.64 -16.50
C VAL A 92 -1.91 -8.16 -16.41
N THR A 93 -2.38 -7.50 -15.35
CA THR A 93 -2.05 -6.10 -15.06
C THR A 93 -0.93 -6.04 -14.06
N TYR A 94 0.05 -5.17 -14.29
CA TYR A 94 1.24 -5.05 -13.46
C TYR A 94 1.42 -3.60 -13.01
N VAL A 95 1.39 -3.39 -11.70
CA VAL A 95 1.82 -2.17 -11.02
C VAL A 95 3.23 -2.45 -10.50
N LEU A 96 4.19 -1.55 -10.68
CA LEU A 96 5.52 -1.72 -10.11
C LEU A 96 5.53 -1.37 -8.61
N GLY A 97 6.31 -2.11 -7.85
CA GLY A 97 6.69 -1.82 -6.48
C GLY A 97 8.09 -1.22 -6.40
N ASN A 98 8.66 -1.19 -5.21
CA ASN A 98 9.99 -0.62 -5.00
C ASN A 98 11.10 -1.59 -5.43
N HIS A 99 10.93 -2.90 -5.23
CA HIS A 99 11.95 -3.90 -5.54
C HIS A 99 12.11 -4.16 -7.04
N ASP A 100 11.08 -3.85 -7.83
CA ASP A 100 11.04 -3.95 -9.29
C ASP A 100 10.84 -2.58 -9.98
N GLY A 101 10.92 -1.48 -9.24
CA GLY A 101 10.73 -0.11 -9.75
C GLY A 101 11.79 0.36 -10.75
N THR A 102 12.88 -0.38 -10.92
CA THR A 102 13.94 -0.10 -11.91
C THR A 102 13.92 -1.04 -13.11
N LEU A 103 12.87 -1.85 -13.29
CA LEU A 103 12.73 -2.66 -14.50
C LEU A 103 12.73 -1.78 -15.75
N THR A 104 13.50 -2.21 -16.74
CA THR A 104 13.62 -1.51 -18.03
C THR A 104 12.58 -1.98 -19.03
N ALA A 105 12.49 -1.31 -20.18
CA ALA A 105 11.66 -1.78 -21.30
C ALA A 105 12.09 -3.19 -21.76
N ASP A 106 13.41 -3.44 -21.81
CA ASP A 106 13.97 -4.74 -22.20
C ASP A 106 13.58 -5.84 -21.20
N ASP A 107 13.57 -5.52 -19.90
CA ASP A 107 13.12 -6.46 -18.87
C ASP A 107 11.64 -6.81 -19.03
N LEU A 108 10.79 -5.81 -19.26
CA LEU A 108 9.35 -6.02 -19.49
C LEU A 108 9.08 -6.82 -20.76
N ASP A 109 9.87 -6.59 -21.82
CA ASP A 109 9.76 -7.34 -23.07
C ASP A 109 10.23 -8.79 -22.89
N ALA A 110 11.30 -9.04 -22.13
CA ALA A 110 11.71 -10.39 -21.77
C ALA A 110 10.61 -11.13 -20.98
N LEU A 111 9.99 -10.47 -20.00
CA LEU A 111 8.86 -11.03 -19.26
C LEU A 111 7.69 -11.35 -20.20
N ARG A 112 7.29 -10.41 -21.06
CA ARG A 112 6.18 -10.61 -22.01
C ARG A 112 6.44 -11.75 -23.00
N GLN A 113 7.67 -11.91 -23.45
CA GLN A 113 8.05 -13.02 -24.32
C GLN A 113 7.93 -14.37 -23.61
N ALA A 114 8.23 -14.43 -22.31
CA ALA A 114 8.17 -15.66 -21.54
C ALA A 114 6.73 -16.01 -21.10
N VAL A 115 5.95 -15.04 -20.61
CA VAL A 115 4.64 -15.32 -20.00
C VAL A 115 3.44 -14.88 -20.84
N GLY A 116 3.63 -14.07 -21.88
CA GLY A 116 2.56 -13.48 -22.68
C GLY A 116 2.22 -12.03 -22.27
N PRO A 117 1.07 -11.47 -22.70
CA PRO A 117 0.76 -10.06 -22.49
C PRO A 117 0.73 -9.62 -21.01
N VAL A 118 1.61 -8.66 -20.68
CA VAL A 118 1.66 -7.96 -19.39
C VAL A 118 1.40 -6.47 -19.60
N ARG A 119 0.30 -5.98 -19.01
CA ARG A 119 -0.14 -4.59 -19.08
C ARG A 119 0.41 -3.82 -17.88
N LEU A 120 1.51 -3.09 -18.11
CA LEU A 120 2.02 -2.12 -17.15
C LEU A 120 1.02 -0.96 -17.02
N VAL A 121 0.71 -0.56 -15.80
CA VAL A 121 -0.20 0.55 -15.49
C VAL A 121 0.47 1.55 -14.56
N ASP A 122 -0.17 2.72 -14.43
CA ASP A 122 0.27 3.76 -13.50
C ASP A 122 0.27 3.24 -12.04
N PRO A 123 1.09 3.85 -11.17
CA PRO A 123 1.14 3.57 -9.73
C PRO A 123 -0.21 3.47 -9.01
N VAL A 124 -1.21 4.22 -9.48
CA VAL A 124 -2.56 4.21 -8.93
C VAL A 124 -3.51 3.70 -10.01
N TYR A 125 -3.97 2.46 -9.84
CA TYR A 125 -4.89 1.82 -10.77
C TYR A 125 -6.30 1.73 -10.16
N ILE A 126 -7.32 2.16 -10.90
CA ILE A 126 -8.69 2.27 -10.39
C ILE A 126 -9.64 1.42 -11.23
N ARG A 127 -10.48 0.64 -10.54
CA ARG A 127 -11.59 -0.09 -11.14
C ARG A 127 -12.91 0.35 -10.54
N THR A 128 -13.93 0.39 -11.38
CA THR A 128 -15.31 0.65 -10.96
C THR A 128 -16.16 -0.58 -11.28
N GLY A 129 -16.89 -1.11 -10.31
CA GLY A 129 -17.87 -2.17 -10.51
C GLY A 129 -19.16 -1.65 -11.13
N VAL A 130 -20.08 -2.56 -11.45
CA VAL A 130 -21.37 -2.24 -12.09
C VAL A 130 -22.30 -1.47 -11.15
N THR A 131 -22.10 -1.59 -9.84
CA THR A 131 -22.81 -0.84 -8.80
C THR A 131 -22.30 0.58 -8.63
N GLY A 132 -21.19 0.94 -9.30
CA GLY A 132 -20.48 2.20 -9.10
C GLY A 132 -19.51 2.20 -7.91
N ALA A 133 -19.37 1.06 -7.20
CA ALA A 133 -18.31 0.88 -6.22
C ALA A 133 -16.93 1.02 -6.88
N ARG A 134 -16.00 1.69 -6.21
CA ARG A 134 -14.66 1.95 -6.75
C ARG A 134 -13.58 1.34 -5.87
N THR A 135 -12.65 0.65 -6.51
CA THR A 135 -11.49 0.06 -5.86
C THR A 135 -10.21 0.65 -6.44
N VAL A 136 -9.30 1.05 -5.58
CA VAL A 136 -7.96 1.53 -5.92
C VAL A 136 -6.95 0.43 -5.59
N PHE A 137 -6.02 0.21 -6.51
CA PHE A 137 -4.88 -0.68 -6.39
C PHE A 137 -3.61 0.15 -6.49
N SER A 138 -2.71 0.04 -5.52
CA SER A 138 -1.37 0.63 -5.60
C SER A 138 -0.37 -0.14 -4.77
N HIS A 139 0.93 0.01 -5.04
CA HIS A 139 1.97 -0.49 -4.14
C HIS A 139 2.25 0.54 -3.05
N GLY A 140 2.17 0.14 -1.77
CA GLY A 140 2.21 1.05 -0.63
C GLY A 140 3.48 1.90 -0.50
N HIS A 141 4.58 1.48 -1.14
CA HIS A 141 5.88 2.15 -1.07
C HIS A 141 5.86 3.64 -1.41
N HIS A 142 4.96 4.08 -2.31
CA HIS A 142 4.85 5.49 -2.72
C HIS A 142 4.54 6.46 -1.58
N TRP A 143 4.02 5.97 -0.45
CA TRP A 143 3.69 6.77 0.73
C TRP A 143 4.58 6.49 1.93
N THR A 144 5.66 5.76 1.72
CA THR A 144 6.66 5.46 2.74
C THR A 144 7.92 6.25 2.41
N MET A 145 8.41 7.06 3.33
CA MET A 145 9.49 8.01 3.04
C MET A 145 10.75 7.30 2.52
N PHE A 146 11.06 6.12 3.06
CA PHE A 146 12.30 5.43 2.75
C PHE A 146 12.23 4.55 1.51
N ASN A 147 11.04 4.14 1.06
CA ASN A 147 10.87 3.30 -0.12
C ASN A 147 10.18 4.00 -1.30
N ALA A 148 9.62 5.20 -1.11
CA ALA A 148 9.05 5.98 -2.21
C ALA A 148 10.13 6.42 -3.21
N PRO A 149 9.85 6.36 -4.53
CA PRO A 149 10.78 6.83 -5.57
C PRO A 149 11.29 8.25 -5.30
N ASP A 150 12.60 8.46 -5.39
CA ASP A 150 13.22 9.79 -5.25
C ASP A 150 13.81 10.25 -6.60
N PRO A 151 13.39 11.40 -7.15
CA PRO A 151 13.93 11.93 -8.41
C PRO A 151 15.25 12.72 -8.25
N THR A 152 15.69 12.98 -7.02
CA THR A 152 16.89 13.78 -6.71
C THR A 152 18.23 13.12 -7.07
N PRO A 153 18.49 11.84 -6.76
CA PRO A 153 19.79 11.23 -7.01
C PRO A 153 20.08 11.06 -8.51
N PRO A 154 21.36 10.97 -8.92
CA PRO A 154 21.72 10.68 -10.31
C PRO A 154 21.31 9.26 -10.75
N TRP A 155 20.99 8.38 -9.79
CA TRP A 155 20.47 7.03 -9.98
C TRP A 155 18.97 6.91 -9.70
N ALA A 156 18.22 8.00 -9.84
CA ALA A 156 16.77 7.96 -9.74
C ALA A 156 16.19 6.82 -10.61
N PRO A 157 15.16 6.09 -10.13
CA PRO A 157 14.30 6.43 -9.00
C PRO A 157 14.70 5.79 -7.65
N LEU A 158 15.89 5.21 -7.50
CA LEU A 158 16.18 4.39 -6.30
C LEU A 158 16.03 5.20 -5.00
N PRO A 159 15.35 4.64 -3.98
CA PRO A 159 15.16 5.29 -2.69
C PRO A 159 16.18 4.82 -1.65
N ILE A 160 16.13 5.37 -0.44
CA ILE A 160 17.01 4.97 0.68
C ILE A 160 16.90 3.47 0.99
N GLY A 161 15.69 2.92 0.91
CA GLY A 161 15.39 1.51 1.19
C GLY A 161 16.19 0.54 0.35
N HIS A 162 16.60 0.95 -0.87
CA HIS A 162 17.55 0.19 -1.67
C HIS A 162 18.86 -0.03 -0.91
N PHE A 163 19.48 1.04 -0.41
CA PHE A 163 20.76 0.98 0.30
C PHE A 163 20.66 0.25 1.65
N VAL A 164 19.52 0.38 2.34
CA VAL A 164 19.21 -0.42 3.54
C VAL A 164 19.21 -1.91 3.20
N THR A 165 18.51 -2.29 2.13
CA THR A 165 18.40 -3.69 1.68
C THR A 165 19.73 -4.25 1.20
N ARG A 166 20.54 -3.46 0.49
CA ARG A 166 21.91 -3.84 0.08
C ARG A 166 22.85 -4.03 1.27
N SER A 167 22.71 -3.20 2.30
CA SER A 167 23.45 -3.35 3.57
C SER A 167 23.04 -4.62 4.30
N PHE A 168 21.73 -4.91 4.37
CA PHE A 168 21.23 -6.19 4.90
C PHE A 168 21.77 -7.39 4.12
N ALA A 169 21.73 -7.36 2.78
CA ALA A 169 22.25 -8.45 1.96
C ALA A 169 23.76 -8.67 2.17
N HIS A 170 24.54 -7.58 2.38
CA HIS A 170 25.94 -7.68 2.79
C HIS A 170 26.10 -8.41 4.13
N GLN A 171 25.30 -8.05 5.13
CA GLN A 171 25.30 -8.70 6.45
C GLN A 171 25.00 -10.20 6.33
N MET A 172 23.97 -10.55 5.55
CA MET A 172 23.54 -11.94 5.36
C MET A 172 24.58 -12.76 4.62
N ALA A 173 25.19 -12.23 3.56
CA ALA A 173 26.23 -12.92 2.81
C ALA A 173 27.42 -13.38 3.67
N ARG A 174 27.72 -12.66 4.77
CA ARG A 174 28.76 -13.06 5.73
C ARG A 174 28.27 -14.00 6.83
N ARG A 175 26.96 -14.00 7.12
CA ARG A 175 26.36 -14.74 8.24
C ARG A 175 25.88 -16.12 7.82
N LEU A 176 25.39 -16.26 6.59
CA LEU A 176 24.84 -17.50 6.08
C LEU A 176 25.91 -18.59 5.98
N GLN A 177 25.56 -19.78 6.43
CA GLN A 177 26.41 -20.96 6.28
C GLN A 177 26.32 -21.51 4.85
N ALA A 178 27.30 -22.32 4.45
CA ALA A 178 27.27 -22.98 3.15
C ALA A 178 26.00 -23.84 3.00
N GLY A 179 25.25 -23.62 1.92
CA GLY A 179 23.97 -24.32 1.68
C GLY A 179 22.77 -23.73 2.42
N GLN A 180 22.96 -22.67 3.20
CA GLN A 180 21.89 -21.93 3.87
C GLN A 180 21.47 -20.70 3.05
N SER A 181 20.20 -20.32 3.14
CA SER A 181 19.62 -19.10 2.61
C SER A 181 18.97 -18.26 3.72
N VAL A 182 18.60 -17.02 3.42
CA VAL A 182 17.79 -16.21 4.34
C VAL A 182 16.44 -16.86 4.66
N ALA A 183 15.88 -17.67 3.76
CA ALA A 183 14.60 -18.35 4.01
C ALA A 183 14.70 -19.44 5.12
N ASP A 184 15.91 -19.82 5.53
CA ASP A 184 16.16 -20.77 6.61
C ASP A 184 16.28 -20.08 7.99
N LEU A 185 16.26 -18.76 8.05
CA LEU A 185 16.40 -17.97 9.27
C LEU A 185 15.03 -17.39 9.70
N PRO A 186 14.78 -17.25 11.01
CA PRO A 186 13.54 -16.68 11.50
C PRO A 186 13.45 -15.19 11.18
N ASP A 187 12.22 -14.70 11.11
CA ASP A 187 11.84 -13.32 10.89
C ASP A 187 12.33 -12.72 9.55
N MET A 188 12.56 -13.55 8.51
CA MET A 188 13.08 -13.08 7.23
C MET A 188 11.98 -12.69 6.22
N GLY A 189 12.44 -12.18 5.07
CA GLY A 189 11.62 -11.52 4.04
C GLY A 189 11.20 -10.10 4.41
N TYR A 190 12.02 -9.45 5.23
CA TYR A 190 12.24 -8.01 5.32
C TYR A 190 13.69 -7.82 5.81
N PRO A 191 14.24 -6.59 5.94
CA PRO A 191 15.60 -6.34 6.45
C PRO A 191 15.82 -6.69 7.94
N ALA A 192 15.54 -7.94 8.32
CA ALA A 192 15.51 -8.41 9.69
C ALA A 192 16.89 -8.42 10.35
N GLY A 193 16.94 -8.05 11.63
CA GLY A 193 18.21 -7.81 12.35
C GLY A 193 18.72 -6.37 12.28
N ILE A 194 18.11 -5.52 11.45
CA ILE A 194 18.21 -4.07 11.54
C ILE A 194 16.96 -3.57 12.26
N ASN A 195 17.11 -3.09 13.49
CA ASN A 195 15.97 -2.66 14.30
C ASN A 195 15.55 -1.22 13.95
N LEU A 196 15.02 -1.07 12.75
CA LEU A 196 14.55 0.21 12.20
C LEU A 196 13.50 0.83 13.13
N ASP A 197 12.59 0.04 13.66
CA ASP A 197 11.54 0.50 14.56
C ASP A 197 12.10 1.12 15.84
N ASP A 198 13.04 0.45 16.50
CA ASP A 198 13.67 1.02 17.71
C ASP A 198 14.53 2.23 17.35
N PHE A 199 15.27 2.18 16.24
CA PHE A 199 16.03 3.33 15.77
C PHE A 199 15.13 4.56 15.55
N LEU A 200 14.04 4.40 14.81
CA LEU A 200 13.05 5.45 14.54
C LEU A 200 12.27 5.87 15.80
N ARG A 201 12.19 5.03 16.84
CA ARG A 201 11.66 5.43 18.16
C ARG A 201 12.66 6.20 19.00
N THR A 202 13.95 5.93 18.85
CA THR A 202 15.02 6.64 19.57
C THR A 202 15.32 8.03 18.99
N LEU A 203 14.97 8.25 17.73
CA LEU A 203 15.06 9.54 17.07
C LEU A 203 13.66 10.10 16.90
N ASP A 204 13.34 11.25 17.49
CA ASP A 204 12.11 11.96 17.10
C ASP A 204 12.31 12.45 15.65
N PRO A 205 11.62 11.87 14.64
CA PRO A 205 11.83 12.24 13.25
C PRO A 205 11.60 13.74 13.02
N MET A 206 10.72 14.35 13.84
CA MET A 206 10.37 15.76 13.76
C MET A 206 11.48 16.69 14.31
N LEU A 207 12.46 16.15 15.03
CA LEU A 207 13.61 16.89 15.57
C LEU A 207 14.91 16.66 14.78
N HIS A 208 14.89 15.77 13.78
CA HIS A 208 16.08 15.32 13.05
C HIS A 208 15.90 15.47 11.54
N PRO A 209 16.17 16.66 10.96
CA PRO A 209 16.08 16.86 9.51
C PRO A 209 17.08 16.00 8.72
N ASP A 210 18.12 15.48 9.39
CA ASP A 210 19.15 14.56 8.89
C ASP A 210 18.80 13.07 9.12
N LEU A 211 17.54 12.74 9.40
CA LEU A 211 17.08 11.39 9.70
C LEU A 211 17.62 10.31 8.73
N SER A 212 17.59 10.63 7.44
CA SER A 212 18.00 9.75 6.36
C SER A 212 19.49 9.41 6.36
N SER A 213 20.37 10.38 6.62
CA SER A 213 21.81 10.11 6.69
C SER A 213 22.14 9.33 7.95
N ARG A 214 21.50 9.63 9.09
CA ARG A 214 21.63 8.85 10.32
C ARG A 214 21.18 7.40 10.16
N LEU A 215 20.09 7.20 9.42
CA LEU A 215 19.60 5.86 9.09
C LEU A 215 20.65 5.09 8.30
N LEU A 216 21.19 5.69 7.24
CA LEU A 216 22.22 5.08 6.40
C LEU A 216 23.52 4.77 7.17
N ASP A 217 23.93 5.65 8.08
CA ASP A 217 25.06 5.42 8.98
C ASP A 217 24.80 4.23 9.90
N TYR A 218 23.63 4.19 10.56
CA TYR A 218 23.24 3.10 11.45
C TYR A 218 23.19 1.75 10.74
N VAL A 219 22.57 1.67 9.55
CA VAL A 219 22.46 0.39 8.84
C VAL A 219 23.81 -0.10 8.33
N ALA A 220 24.70 0.80 7.89
CA ALA A 220 26.05 0.43 7.48
C ALA A 220 26.85 -0.13 8.66
N ASP A 221 26.76 0.50 9.84
CA ASP A 221 27.43 0.05 11.06
C ASP A 221 26.92 -1.32 11.52
N VAL A 222 25.59 -1.51 11.58
CA VAL A 222 24.98 -2.80 11.98
C VAL A 222 25.26 -3.90 10.97
N ALA A 223 25.27 -3.58 9.68
CA ALA A 223 25.64 -4.52 8.63
C ALA A 223 27.15 -4.81 8.60
N GLY A 224 27.98 -3.94 9.18
CA GLY A 224 29.44 -3.95 9.02
C GLY A 224 29.87 -3.71 7.57
N LEU A 225 29.09 -2.92 6.82
CA LEU A 225 29.42 -2.50 5.46
C LEU A 225 30.28 -1.23 5.54
N PRO A 226 31.54 -1.21 5.06
CA PRO A 226 32.30 0.03 5.02
C PRO A 226 31.56 1.08 4.20
N ARG A 227 31.38 2.28 4.75
CA ARG A 227 30.55 3.33 4.13
C ARG A 227 31.04 3.79 2.75
N THR A 228 32.33 3.60 2.47
CA THR A 228 33.00 3.89 1.21
C THR A 228 33.10 2.68 0.27
N ALA A 229 32.59 1.51 0.68
CA ALA A 229 32.59 0.33 -0.19
C ALA A 229 31.67 0.58 -1.40
N PRO A 230 32.09 0.15 -2.60
CA PRO A 230 31.28 0.33 -3.81
C PRO A 230 30.00 -0.51 -3.73
N ILE A 231 28.89 0.12 -4.08
CA ILE A 231 27.58 -0.50 -4.29
C ILE A 231 27.27 -0.42 -5.77
N VAL A 232 27.19 -1.58 -6.43
CA VAL A 232 26.85 -1.71 -7.84
C VAL A 232 25.34 -1.54 -8.03
N LEU A 233 24.95 -0.58 -8.86
CA LEU A 233 23.56 -0.21 -9.15
C LEU A 233 23.01 -1.02 -10.35
N PRO A 234 21.68 -1.03 -10.58
CA PRO A 234 21.06 -1.79 -11.68
C PRO A 234 21.63 -1.44 -13.07
N ASP A 235 21.94 -0.18 -13.32
CA ASP A 235 22.54 0.29 -14.58
C ASP A 235 24.03 -0.08 -14.74
N GLY A 236 24.64 -0.66 -13.70
CA GLY A 236 26.05 -1.06 -13.66
C GLY A 236 27.00 0.03 -13.18
N THR A 237 26.50 1.24 -12.89
CA THR A 237 27.29 2.27 -12.21
C THR A 237 27.49 1.90 -10.74
N THR A 238 28.34 2.66 -10.03
CA THR A 238 28.63 2.42 -8.62
C THR A 238 28.47 3.68 -7.80
N THR A 239 27.99 3.52 -6.57
CA THR A 239 27.96 4.57 -5.54
C THR A 239 28.43 3.99 -4.19
N THR A 240 28.25 4.72 -3.10
CA THR A 240 28.64 4.33 -1.73
C THR A 240 27.56 4.77 -0.73
N ILE A 241 27.60 4.23 0.50
CA ILE A 241 26.70 4.72 1.56
C ILE A 241 26.96 6.19 1.88
N ASP A 242 28.21 6.64 1.86
CA ASP A 242 28.55 8.05 2.12
C ASP A 242 27.93 9.01 1.08
N GLU A 243 27.99 8.63 -0.19
CA GLU A 243 27.41 9.43 -1.26
C GLU A 243 25.87 9.45 -1.17
N ALA A 244 25.25 8.28 -0.94
CA ALA A 244 23.81 8.19 -0.70
C ALA A 244 23.38 9.03 0.51
N ALA A 245 24.08 8.93 1.64
CA ALA A 245 23.81 9.71 2.85
C ALA A 245 23.88 11.22 2.59
N SER A 246 24.85 11.67 1.79
CA SER A 246 24.94 13.08 1.39
C SER A 246 23.77 13.53 0.52
N ILE A 247 23.31 12.71 -0.43
CA ILE A 247 22.22 13.06 -1.34
C ILE A 247 20.87 13.08 -0.63
N TYR A 248 20.62 12.11 0.27
CA TYR A 248 19.37 12.00 1.01
C TYR A 248 19.34 12.79 2.32
N ALA A 249 20.40 13.53 2.67
CA ALA A 249 20.51 14.27 3.95
C ALA A 249 19.33 15.21 4.25
N HIS A 250 18.57 15.63 3.25
CA HIS A 250 17.42 16.52 3.38
C HIS A 250 16.09 15.89 2.98
N LEU A 251 16.01 14.56 2.87
CA LEU A 251 14.80 13.87 2.43
C LEU A 251 13.60 14.22 3.33
N PHE A 252 13.75 14.17 4.65
CA PHE A 252 12.66 14.51 5.57
C PHE A 252 12.16 15.95 5.34
N SER A 253 13.07 16.91 5.22
CA SER A 253 12.71 18.31 4.96
C SER A 253 12.02 18.51 3.61
N ARG A 254 12.32 17.70 2.58
CA ARG A 254 11.59 17.71 1.31
C ARG A 254 10.14 17.23 1.50
N TRP A 255 9.96 16.11 2.18
CA TRP A 255 8.63 15.59 2.52
C TRP A 255 7.83 16.57 3.38
N GLU A 256 8.45 17.18 4.39
CA GLU A 256 7.81 18.21 5.23
C GLU A 256 7.35 19.40 4.40
N LYS A 257 8.19 19.87 3.47
CA LYS A 257 7.84 20.99 2.60
C LYS A 257 6.67 20.68 1.66
N GLU A 258 6.60 19.44 1.18
CA GLU A 258 5.57 18.99 0.22
C GLU A 258 4.25 18.63 0.90
N GLU A 259 4.31 17.92 2.02
CA GLU A 259 3.16 17.23 2.63
C GLU A 259 2.81 17.76 4.04
N GLY A 260 3.67 18.62 4.61
CA GLY A 260 3.59 19.10 5.98
C GLY A 260 4.26 18.16 6.98
N LEU A 261 4.68 18.72 8.12
CA LEU A 261 5.46 18.05 9.16
C LEU A 261 4.84 16.74 9.67
N PHE A 262 3.54 16.72 9.96
CA PHE A 262 2.87 15.54 10.48
C PHE A 262 2.75 14.42 9.44
N THR A 263 2.51 14.76 8.18
CA THR A 263 2.44 13.77 7.09
C THR A 263 3.82 13.19 6.81
N ALA A 264 4.87 14.03 6.79
CA ALA A 264 6.25 13.58 6.68
C ALA A 264 6.62 12.62 7.83
N GLY A 265 6.26 12.96 9.08
CA GLY A 265 6.44 12.06 10.22
C GLY A 265 5.72 10.70 10.06
N ARG A 266 4.48 10.70 9.56
CA ARG A 266 3.74 9.46 9.25
C ARG A 266 4.43 8.65 8.15
N ALA A 267 4.92 9.31 7.09
CA ALA A 267 5.62 8.66 5.99
C ALA A 267 6.93 8.00 6.43
N ALA A 268 7.69 8.65 7.31
CA ALA A 268 8.91 8.10 7.91
C ALA A 268 8.66 6.85 8.77
N LEU A 269 7.45 6.69 9.30
CA LEU A 269 7.06 5.57 10.14
C LEU A 269 6.18 4.54 9.40
N ALA A 270 5.84 4.77 8.13
CA ALA A 270 4.82 3.98 7.43
C ALA A 270 5.28 2.54 7.09
N ASP A 271 6.58 2.32 6.92
CA ASP A 271 7.15 0.98 6.67
C ASP A 271 7.04 0.05 7.89
N SER A 272 7.18 0.60 9.10
CA SER A 272 7.22 -0.16 10.35
C SER A 272 5.88 -0.23 11.08
N SER A 273 4.96 0.68 10.74
CA SER A 273 3.77 0.94 11.54
C SER A 273 2.47 0.85 10.75
N ALA A 274 1.42 0.97 11.52
CA ALA A 274 0.06 1.21 11.11
C ALA A 274 -0.20 2.38 10.14
N HIS A 275 0.75 3.31 9.98
CA HIS A 275 0.51 4.55 9.25
C HIS A 275 0.24 4.34 7.75
N LEU A 276 0.60 3.19 7.18
CA LEU A 276 0.22 2.89 5.80
C LEU A 276 -1.31 2.87 5.59
N ALA A 277 -2.09 2.41 6.58
CA ALA A 277 -3.55 2.46 6.52
C ALA A 277 -4.10 3.89 6.45
N TRP A 278 -3.40 4.87 7.06
CA TRP A 278 -3.73 6.29 6.94
C TRP A 278 -3.57 6.80 5.51
N PHE A 279 -2.47 6.41 4.85
CA PHE A 279 -2.23 6.76 3.45
C PHE A 279 -3.17 6.04 2.49
N ALA A 280 -3.50 4.77 2.76
CA ALA A 280 -4.54 4.05 2.03
C ALA A 280 -5.88 4.78 2.11
N GLN A 281 -6.31 5.17 3.31
CA GLN A 281 -7.54 5.93 3.48
C GLN A 281 -7.49 7.28 2.75
N ARG A 282 -6.36 8.00 2.82
CA ARG A 282 -6.16 9.25 2.08
C ARG A 282 -6.35 9.05 0.59
N LEU A 283 -5.70 8.03 0.03
CA LEU A 283 -5.76 7.70 -1.39
C LEU A 283 -7.18 7.34 -1.83
N ALA A 284 -7.88 6.52 -1.03
CA ALA A 284 -9.26 6.16 -1.30
C ALA A 284 -10.13 7.41 -1.47
N ILE A 285 -10.04 8.33 -0.51
CA ILE A 285 -10.86 9.55 -0.46
C ILE A 285 -10.49 10.49 -1.63
N GLN A 286 -9.20 10.63 -1.96
CA GLN A 286 -8.74 11.41 -3.13
C GLN A 286 -9.37 10.93 -4.44
N HIS A 287 -9.64 9.63 -4.57
CA HIS A 287 -10.25 9.03 -5.76
C HIS A 287 -11.75 8.71 -5.61
N SER A 288 -12.33 9.12 -4.47
CA SER A 288 -13.70 8.77 -4.09
C SER A 288 -13.98 7.27 -4.22
N ALA A 289 -13.04 6.47 -3.73
CA ALA A 289 -13.04 5.02 -3.71
C ALA A 289 -13.58 4.47 -2.40
N ASP A 290 -14.11 3.25 -2.47
CA ASP A 290 -14.72 2.55 -1.34
C ASP A 290 -13.77 1.51 -0.74
N LEU A 291 -12.83 1.01 -1.55
CA LEU A 291 -11.81 0.04 -1.17
C LEU A 291 -10.44 0.46 -1.72
N VAL A 292 -9.39 0.27 -0.92
CA VAL A 292 -8.00 0.32 -1.36
C VAL A 292 -7.33 -1.02 -1.07
N VAL A 293 -6.60 -1.54 -2.04
CA VAL A 293 -5.75 -2.72 -1.89
C VAL A 293 -4.30 -2.30 -2.09
N PHE A 294 -3.45 -2.55 -1.09
CA PHE A 294 -2.00 -2.35 -1.16
C PHE A 294 -1.22 -3.66 -1.02
N GLY A 295 0.05 -3.63 -1.45
CA GLY A 295 1.13 -4.51 -0.98
C GLY A 295 2.06 -3.81 0.03
N HIS A 296 3.36 -4.10 -0.05
CA HIS A 296 4.53 -3.39 0.50
C HIS A 296 5.01 -3.78 1.91
N THR A 297 4.11 -3.93 2.89
CA THR A 297 4.56 -4.12 4.29
C THR A 297 4.82 -5.57 4.67
N HIS A 298 4.52 -6.50 3.76
CA HIS A 298 4.57 -7.94 4.00
C HIS A 298 3.70 -8.39 5.19
N ARG A 299 2.76 -7.55 5.64
CA ARG A 299 1.86 -7.82 6.76
C ARG A 299 0.43 -7.76 6.26
N PRO A 300 -0.26 -8.90 6.10
CA PRO A 300 -1.62 -8.88 5.61
C PRO A 300 -2.52 -8.10 6.58
N MET A 301 -3.45 -7.33 6.04
CA MET A 301 -4.44 -6.57 6.83
C MET A 301 -5.82 -6.71 6.18
N GLY A 302 -6.80 -7.19 6.93
CA GLY A 302 -8.11 -7.59 6.37
C GLY A 302 -9.20 -6.52 6.39
N GLY A 303 -8.88 -5.28 6.76
CA GLY A 303 -9.87 -4.21 6.81
C GLY A 303 -9.65 -3.15 7.89
N LEU A 304 -10.58 -2.18 7.92
CA LEU A 304 -10.72 -1.17 8.96
C LEU A 304 -12.14 -1.20 9.55
N THR A 305 -12.27 -1.39 10.86
CA THR A 305 -13.60 -1.45 11.51
C THR A 305 -14.25 -0.06 11.67
N VAL A 306 -13.42 0.99 11.75
CA VAL A 306 -13.81 2.39 11.90
C VAL A 306 -13.11 3.21 10.82
N SER A 307 -13.79 3.34 9.69
CA SER A 307 -13.32 4.09 8.52
C SER A 307 -14.48 4.34 7.54
N PRO A 308 -14.45 5.42 6.75
CA PRO A 308 -15.37 5.59 5.61
C PRO A 308 -15.05 4.67 4.43
N VAL A 309 -13.85 4.09 4.38
CA VAL A 309 -13.34 3.26 3.29
C VAL A 309 -12.75 1.96 3.84
N ASN A 310 -12.81 0.88 3.07
CA ASN A 310 -12.14 -0.35 3.44
C ASN A 310 -10.68 -0.33 2.92
N TYR A 311 -9.78 -0.98 3.66
CA TYR A 311 -8.37 -1.10 3.30
C TYR A 311 -7.88 -2.52 3.52
N VAL A 312 -7.27 -3.10 2.49
CA VAL A 312 -6.62 -4.40 2.55
C VAL A 312 -5.15 -4.29 2.18
N ASN A 313 -4.29 -4.97 2.93
CA ASN A 313 -2.91 -5.24 2.53
C ASN A 313 -2.78 -6.72 2.17
N SER A 314 -2.26 -7.03 0.98
CA SER A 314 -2.15 -8.41 0.47
C SER A 314 -1.18 -9.27 1.28
N GLY A 315 -0.18 -8.69 1.96
CA GLY A 315 0.70 -9.43 2.85
C GLY A 315 1.92 -10.05 2.17
N PHE A 316 2.19 -11.32 2.44
CA PHE A 316 3.49 -11.96 2.27
C PHE A 316 3.41 -13.11 1.25
N GLU A 317 4.30 -13.16 0.26
CA GLU A 317 4.44 -14.33 -0.64
C GLU A 317 5.84 -15.01 -0.57
N CYS A 318 6.82 -14.45 0.14
CA CYS A 318 8.17 -15.03 0.34
C CYS A 318 8.53 -15.43 1.80
N ALA A 319 7.56 -15.90 2.61
CA ALA A 319 7.76 -16.09 4.05
C ALA A 319 8.80 -17.18 4.37
N ALA A 320 9.71 -16.88 5.28
CA ALA A 320 10.76 -17.80 5.69
C ALA A 320 10.21 -19.03 6.41
N VAL A 321 10.90 -20.18 6.27
CA VAL A 321 10.45 -21.48 6.78
C VAL A 321 10.13 -21.46 8.28
N PRO A 322 10.96 -20.85 9.16
CA PRO A 322 10.64 -20.82 10.58
C PRO A 322 9.37 -20.02 10.91
N ASP A 323 8.92 -19.15 10.01
CA ASP A 323 7.81 -18.23 10.24
C ASP A 323 6.47 -18.74 9.69
N HIS A 324 6.47 -19.81 8.88
CA HIS A 324 5.26 -20.39 8.27
C HIS A 324 4.07 -20.64 9.22
N PRO A 325 4.27 -21.00 10.52
CA PRO A 325 3.14 -21.14 11.46
C PRO A 325 2.38 -19.84 11.73
N HIS A 326 2.98 -18.68 11.44
CA HIS A 326 2.48 -17.35 11.82
C HIS A 326 2.49 -16.34 10.65
N ARG A 327 3.16 -16.67 9.54
CA ARG A 327 3.21 -15.88 8.31
C ARG A 327 2.80 -16.77 7.15
N PHE A 328 1.68 -16.44 6.54
CA PHE A 328 1.08 -17.23 5.48
C PHE A 328 1.47 -16.69 4.12
N PHE A 329 1.54 -17.56 3.12
CA PHE A 329 1.57 -17.15 1.72
C PHE A 329 0.17 -16.63 1.36
N THR A 330 0.02 -15.32 1.15
CA THR A 330 -1.29 -14.68 0.99
C THR A 330 -1.49 -14.00 -0.36
N PHE A 331 -2.74 -13.93 -0.81
CA PHE A 331 -3.16 -13.12 -1.95
C PHE A 331 -4.58 -12.59 -1.71
N THR A 332 -5.01 -11.59 -2.46
CA THR A 332 -6.30 -10.92 -2.23
C THR A 332 -7.31 -11.21 -3.34
N VAL A 333 -8.52 -11.63 -2.97
CA VAL A 333 -9.68 -11.73 -3.87
C VAL A 333 -10.58 -10.52 -3.64
N VAL A 334 -10.89 -9.79 -4.72
CA VAL A 334 -11.65 -8.53 -4.65
C VAL A 334 -12.98 -8.70 -5.37
N ASP A 335 -14.07 -8.38 -4.68
CA ASP A 335 -15.36 -8.11 -5.31
C ASP A 335 -15.33 -6.67 -5.84
N LEU A 336 -15.72 -6.46 -7.10
CA LEU A 336 -15.78 -5.11 -7.68
C LEU A 336 -17.13 -4.44 -7.45
N ASP A 337 -18.18 -5.24 -7.27
CA ASP A 337 -19.55 -4.78 -7.16
C ASP A 337 -19.93 -4.53 -5.69
N ALA A 338 -19.27 -5.24 -4.77
CA ALA A 338 -19.22 -4.91 -3.35
C ALA A 338 -17.84 -4.35 -2.97
N PRO A 339 -17.73 -3.32 -2.12
CA PRO A 339 -16.44 -2.77 -1.69
C PRO A 339 -15.75 -3.66 -0.63
N SER A 340 -15.55 -4.93 -0.97
CA SER A 340 -15.03 -5.97 -0.09
C SER A 340 -13.90 -6.74 -0.75
N ALA A 341 -12.99 -7.21 0.08
CA ALA A 341 -11.90 -8.07 -0.33
C ALA A 341 -11.64 -9.12 0.74
N ASP A 342 -11.34 -10.33 0.29
CA ASP A 342 -10.97 -11.47 1.13
C ASP A 342 -9.48 -11.77 0.91
N ILE A 343 -8.72 -11.84 1.99
CA ILE A 343 -7.37 -12.37 1.92
C ILE A 343 -7.46 -13.90 1.97
N ARG A 344 -6.87 -14.54 0.99
CA ARG A 344 -6.70 -15.99 0.89
C ARG A 344 -5.28 -16.35 1.26
N MET A 345 -5.10 -17.55 1.80
CA MET A 345 -3.77 -18.11 2.04
C MET A 345 -3.62 -19.47 1.39
N VAL A 346 -2.38 -19.81 1.06
CA VAL A 346 -2.00 -21.14 0.59
C VAL A 346 -1.30 -21.89 1.70
N GLU A 347 -1.80 -23.09 2.01
CA GLU A 347 -1.20 -23.98 3.01
C GLU A 347 -1.01 -25.39 2.45
N PRO A 348 -0.09 -26.19 3.01
CA PRO A 348 0.04 -27.60 2.66
C PRO A 348 -1.27 -28.35 2.91
N ALA A 349 -1.70 -29.16 1.94
CA ALA A 349 -2.92 -29.95 2.10
C ALA A 349 -2.70 -31.10 3.11
N PRO A 350 -3.71 -31.42 3.96
CA PRO A 350 -3.65 -32.59 4.83
C PRO A 350 -3.38 -33.88 4.06
N ARG A 351 -2.72 -34.86 4.69
CA ARG A 351 -2.52 -36.20 4.09
C ARG A 351 -3.89 -36.81 3.72
N GLY A 352 -4.13 -37.00 2.42
CA GLY A 352 -5.37 -37.55 1.87
C GLY A 352 -6.19 -36.58 1.01
N ASP A 353 -5.90 -35.28 1.07
CA ASP A 353 -6.54 -34.20 0.29
C ASP A 353 -5.53 -33.47 -0.61
N GLN A 354 -4.45 -34.18 -0.98
CA GLN A 354 -3.42 -33.64 -1.86
C GLN A 354 -3.98 -33.58 -3.28
N GLY A 355 -4.51 -32.42 -3.66
CA GLY A 355 -4.70 -32.07 -5.08
C GLY A 355 -3.36 -32.14 -5.84
N ALA A 356 -3.38 -31.79 -7.13
CA ALA A 356 -2.20 -31.93 -8.01
C ALA A 356 -0.94 -31.19 -7.50
N SER A 357 -1.11 -30.11 -6.74
CA SER A 357 -0.03 -29.29 -6.17
C SER A 357 0.37 -29.66 -4.73
N GLY A 358 -0.39 -30.52 -4.05
CA GLY A 358 -0.19 -30.81 -2.62
C GLY A 358 -0.50 -29.65 -1.67
N HIS A 359 -1.08 -28.56 -2.16
CA HIS A 359 -1.46 -27.37 -1.40
C HIS A 359 -2.96 -27.08 -1.60
N ARG A 360 -3.53 -26.30 -0.69
CA ARG A 360 -4.91 -25.81 -0.81
C ARG A 360 -5.00 -24.33 -0.50
N VAL A 361 -5.99 -23.67 -1.10
CA VAL A 361 -6.33 -22.27 -0.83
C VAL A 361 -7.46 -22.22 0.19
N VAL A 362 -7.25 -21.46 1.26
CA VAL A 362 -8.23 -21.24 2.33
C VAL A 362 -8.34 -19.75 2.67
N ALA A 363 -9.32 -19.37 3.48
CA ALA A 363 -9.40 -18.00 4.01
C ALA A 363 -8.24 -17.75 4.97
N ALA A 364 -7.55 -16.62 4.81
CA ALA A 364 -6.47 -16.25 5.71
C ALA A 364 -7.05 -15.68 7.03
N PRO A 365 -6.54 -16.07 8.21
CA PRO A 365 -7.02 -15.57 9.49
C PRO A 365 -6.44 -14.17 9.78
N VAL A 366 -6.83 -13.18 8.98
CA VAL A 366 -6.29 -11.82 9.06
C VAL A 366 -7.25 -10.91 9.81
N GLU A 367 -6.74 -10.22 10.82
CA GLU A 367 -7.55 -9.30 11.61
C GLU A 367 -7.76 -7.97 10.89
N ALA A 368 -8.97 -7.42 11.07
CA ALA A 368 -9.25 -6.04 10.73
C ALA A 368 -8.69 -5.13 11.83
N ARG A 369 -8.09 -4.01 11.42
CA ARG A 369 -7.63 -3.00 12.36
C ARG A 369 -8.80 -2.14 12.82
N HIS A 370 -8.70 -1.59 14.03
CA HIS A 370 -9.73 -0.68 14.52
C HIS A 370 -9.92 0.55 13.63
N SER A 371 -8.87 1.36 13.41
CA SER A 371 -8.90 2.60 12.64
C SER A 371 -7.56 2.83 11.92
N ALA A 372 -7.60 3.63 10.85
CA ALA A 372 -6.41 4.16 10.18
C ALA A 372 -5.63 5.17 11.05
N ILE A 373 -6.25 5.71 12.10
CA ILE A 373 -5.59 6.58 13.08
C ILE A 373 -4.99 5.71 14.19
N VAL A 374 -3.73 5.95 14.51
CA VAL A 374 -2.94 5.13 15.42
C VAL A 374 -3.01 5.71 16.84
N PRO A 375 -3.26 4.89 17.89
CA PRO A 375 -3.18 5.32 19.27
C PRO A 375 -1.82 5.98 19.61
N PRO A 376 -1.77 6.92 20.59
CA PRO A 376 -2.83 7.31 21.51
C PRO A 376 -3.83 8.32 20.92
N ALA A 377 -3.67 8.73 19.67
CA ALA A 377 -4.60 9.65 19.02
C ALA A 377 -5.98 9.01 18.85
N LEU A 378 -7.02 9.69 19.33
CA LEU A 378 -8.40 9.37 19.00
C LEU A 378 -8.76 10.02 17.68
N ASP A 379 -9.59 9.37 16.88
CA ASP A 379 -9.98 9.89 15.59
C ASP A 379 -11.20 10.83 15.68
N PHE A 380 -10.96 12.13 15.87
CA PHE A 380 -11.99 13.16 15.79
C PHE A 380 -12.16 13.74 14.39
N SER A 381 -11.91 12.96 13.32
CA SER A 381 -12.09 13.41 11.94
C SER A 381 -13.55 13.61 11.52
N CYS A 382 -13.73 14.45 10.51
CA CYS A 382 -14.95 14.53 9.71
C CYS A 382 -14.66 13.94 8.32
N TYR A 383 -15.39 12.88 7.97
CA TYR A 383 -15.39 12.29 6.64
C TYR A 383 -16.68 12.65 5.94
N VAL A 384 -16.56 13.22 4.74
CA VAL A 384 -17.72 13.72 4.02
C VAL A 384 -17.73 13.16 2.61
N ARG A 385 -18.87 12.57 2.22
CA ARG A 385 -19.16 12.17 0.85
C ARG A 385 -20.35 12.98 0.35
N ILE A 386 -20.28 13.44 -0.89
CA ILE A 386 -21.37 14.17 -1.55
C ILE A 386 -21.69 13.45 -2.86
N HIS A 387 -22.92 12.98 -2.99
CA HIS A 387 -23.48 12.49 -4.24
C HIS A 387 -24.22 13.64 -4.93
N ASN A 388 -23.84 13.93 -6.17
CA ASN A 388 -24.58 14.83 -7.03
C ASN A 388 -25.48 14.02 -7.95
N GLU A 389 -26.73 13.80 -7.55
CA GLU A 389 -27.73 13.11 -8.37
C GLU A 389 -28.43 14.08 -9.35
N GLY A 390 -28.05 15.35 -9.35
CA GLY A 390 -28.54 16.33 -10.31
C GLY A 390 -27.93 16.18 -11.70
N SER A 391 -28.57 16.83 -12.67
CA SER A 391 -28.16 16.88 -14.08
C SER A 391 -27.06 17.90 -14.39
N VAL A 392 -26.67 18.72 -13.40
CA VAL A 392 -25.65 19.77 -13.53
C VAL A 392 -24.53 19.61 -12.49
N PRO A 393 -23.28 20.01 -12.80
CA PRO A 393 -22.18 19.93 -11.84
C PRO A 393 -22.37 20.84 -10.62
N LEU A 394 -21.88 20.41 -9.46
CA LEU A 394 -21.71 21.27 -8.29
C LEU A 394 -20.34 21.94 -8.36
N ARG A 395 -20.28 23.26 -8.14
CA ARG A 395 -19.01 24.02 -8.12
C ARG A 395 -18.71 24.58 -6.75
N LEU A 396 -17.53 24.30 -6.20
CA LEU A 396 -17.12 24.79 -4.89
C LEU A 396 -16.96 26.31 -4.94
N ALA A 397 -17.78 27.04 -4.18
CA ALA A 397 -17.72 28.48 -4.05
C ALA A 397 -16.84 28.92 -2.87
N GLY A 398 -16.71 28.09 -1.84
CA GLY A 398 -15.83 28.37 -0.71
C GLY A 398 -15.82 27.25 0.31
N SER A 399 -14.80 27.26 1.18
CA SER A 399 -14.75 26.42 2.37
C SER A 399 -14.12 27.21 3.52
N ARG A 400 -14.59 26.95 4.74
CA ARG A 400 -14.08 27.53 5.98
C ARG A 400 -13.89 26.43 7.00
N VAL A 401 -12.64 26.21 7.40
CA VAL A 401 -12.31 25.29 8.48
C VAL A 401 -12.42 26.05 9.79
N ALA A 402 -13.30 25.60 10.68
CA ALA A 402 -13.42 26.13 12.03
C ALA A 402 -12.31 25.55 12.92
N HIS A 403 -12.10 24.23 12.85
CA HIS A 403 -11.07 23.51 13.59
C HIS A 403 -10.56 22.31 12.76
N GLY A 404 -9.27 21.99 12.90
CA GLY A 404 -8.61 20.92 12.15
C GLY A 404 -7.93 21.42 10.86
N HIS A 405 -7.54 20.48 10.01
CA HIS A 405 -6.93 20.75 8.71
C HIS A 405 -7.40 19.72 7.67
N TRP A 406 -7.36 20.11 6.39
CA TRP A 406 -7.71 19.22 5.30
C TRP A 406 -6.60 18.19 5.07
N ILE A 407 -6.96 16.91 5.11
CA ILE A 407 -6.13 15.83 4.55
C ILE A 407 -6.49 15.63 3.09
N VAL A 408 -7.79 15.64 2.78
CA VAL A 408 -8.31 15.67 1.41
C VAL A 408 -9.34 16.79 1.35
N PRO A 409 -9.05 17.92 0.69
CA PRO A 409 -9.99 19.02 0.57
C PRO A 409 -11.15 18.65 -0.38
N PRO A 410 -12.33 19.28 -0.23
CA PRO A 410 -13.43 19.08 -1.16
C PRO A 410 -13.01 19.53 -2.57
N PRO A 411 -13.35 18.76 -3.62
CA PRO A 411 -12.92 19.11 -4.98
C PRO A 411 -13.65 20.36 -5.47
N ARG A 412 -13.00 21.08 -6.40
CA ARG A 412 -13.56 22.31 -7.00
C ARG A 412 -14.85 22.06 -7.78
N GLU A 413 -15.05 20.85 -8.28
CA GLU A 413 -16.24 20.46 -9.04
C GLU A 413 -16.63 19.02 -8.71
N ILE A 414 -17.94 18.76 -8.65
CA ILE A 414 -18.53 17.42 -8.61
C ILE A 414 -19.42 17.29 -9.83
N ALA A 415 -19.06 16.39 -10.76
CA ALA A 415 -19.80 16.19 -11.99
C ALA A 415 -21.27 15.82 -11.74
N ALA A 416 -22.14 16.07 -12.72
CA ALA A 416 -23.51 15.55 -12.73
C ALA A 416 -23.50 14.01 -12.67
N GLY A 417 -24.33 13.42 -11.81
CA GLY A 417 -24.29 11.98 -11.51
C GLY A 417 -23.02 11.52 -10.78
N GLY A 418 -22.15 12.44 -10.37
CA GLY A 418 -20.86 12.15 -9.76
C GLY A 418 -20.93 12.04 -8.24
N ARG A 419 -19.79 11.69 -7.64
CA ARG A 419 -19.56 11.77 -6.20
C ARG A 419 -18.18 12.31 -5.90
N ALA A 420 -18.04 12.90 -4.72
CA ALA A 420 -16.78 13.38 -4.20
C ALA A 420 -16.68 13.12 -2.71
N ASP A 421 -15.46 12.85 -2.26
CA ASP A 421 -15.14 12.66 -0.84
C ASP A 421 -14.18 13.74 -0.35
N ALA A 422 -14.27 14.08 0.93
CA ALA A 422 -13.40 15.01 1.62
C ALA A 422 -13.11 14.50 3.04
N TRP A 423 -11.93 14.85 3.55
CA TRP A 423 -11.46 14.42 4.87
C TRP A 423 -10.79 15.57 5.61
N LEU A 424 -11.45 16.01 6.69
CA LEU A 424 -10.89 16.93 7.66
C LEU A 424 -10.38 16.14 8.88
N GLN A 425 -9.15 16.40 9.30
CA GLN A 425 -8.57 15.81 10.49
C GLN A 425 -8.33 16.86 11.57
N HIS A 426 -8.61 16.48 12.81
CA HIS A 426 -8.38 17.33 13.97
C HIS A 426 -6.87 17.59 14.14
N GLU A 427 -6.54 18.76 14.66
CA GLU A 427 -5.20 19.04 15.15
C GLU A 427 -5.06 18.55 16.60
N PRO A 428 -3.84 18.29 17.09
CA PRO A 428 -3.61 18.03 18.50
C PRO A 428 -4.22 19.15 19.36
N GLY A 429 -5.14 18.80 20.27
CA GLY A 429 -5.85 19.79 21.09
C GLY A 429 -7.24 19.33 21.52
N LEU A 430 -8.04 20.26 22.03
CA LEU A 430 -9.37 20.01 22.61
C LEU A 430 -10.54 20.37 21.69
N GLU A 431 -10.28 20.80 20.45
CA GLU A 431 -11.35 21.31 19.58
C GLU A 431 -12.00 20.22 18.72
N GLY A 432 -11.21 19.28 18.19
CA GLY A 432 -11.70 18.26 17.25
C GLY A 432 -11.66 18.79 15.81
N SER A 433 -12.62 18.37 14.99
CA SER A 433 -12.75 18.80 13.59
C SER A 433 -14.05 19.55 13.35
N GLY A 434 -14.03 20.63 12.56
CA GLY A 434 -15.24 21.35 12.19
C GLY A 434 -15.05 22.13 10.89
N VAL A 435 -15.97 21.97 9.95
CA VAL A 435 -15.86 22.59 8.63
C VAL A 435 -17.20 22.98 8.04
N GLU A 436 -17.18 24.08 7.31
CA GLU A 436 -18.23 24.54 6.43
C GLU A 436 -17.70 24.56 5.00
N PHE A 437 -18.50 24.14 4.04
CA PHE A 437 -18.19 24.38 2.63
C PHE A 437 -19.46 24.61 1.83
N ILE A 438 -19.30 25.34 0.73
CA ILE A 438 -20.39 25.89 -0.04
C ILE A 438 -20.19 25.47 -1.49
N TYR A 439 -21.14 24.70 -2.02
CA TYR A 439 -21.24 24.47 -3.45
C TYR A 439 -22.26 25.42 -4.07
N THR A 440 -22.13 25.65 -5.37
CA THR A 440 -23.16 26.31 -6.17
C THR A 440 -23.66 25.39 -7.26
N ARG A 441 -24.94 25.54 -7.57
CA ARG A 441 -25.63 24.85 -8.64
C ARG A 441 -26.63 25.81 -9.28
N ASP A 442 -26.49 26.06 -10.58
CA ASP A 442 -27.36 27.00 -11.32
C ASP A 442 -27.53 28.36 -10.61
N GLY A 443 -26.45 28.87 -10.01
CA GLY A 443 -26.44 30.13 -9.25
C GLY A 443 -27.04 30.05 -7.84
N LYS A 444 -27.66 28.92 -7.45
CA LYS A 444 -28.08 28.68 -6.06
C LYS A 444 -26.91 28.22 -5.21
N THR A 445 -26.91 28.61 -3.95
CA THR A 445 -25.90 28.27 -2.96
C THR A 445 -26.37 27.09 -2.11
N LEU A 446 -25.52 26.08 -1.96
CA LEU A 446 -25.75 24.87 -1.19
C LEU A 446 -24.72 24.81 -0.05
N PRO A 447 -25.07 25.27 1.17
CA PRO A 447 -24.18 25.20 2.31
C PRO A 447 -24.15 23.79 2.91
N PHE A 448 -22.99 23.39 3.39
CA PHE A 448 -22.74 22.17 4.13
C PHE A 448 -21.92 22.49 5.38
N GLU A 449 -22.24 21.85 6.49
CA GLU A 449 -21.53 21.98 7.76
C GLU A 449 -21.37 20.59 8.36
N VAL A 450 -20.20 20.27 8.89
CA VAL A 450 -19.90 19.01 9.59
C VAL A 450 -18.91 19.25 10.72
N SER A 451 -19.21 18.78 11.94
CA SER A 451 -18.36 18.92 13.11
C SER A 451 -18.31 17.65 13.97
N CYS A 452 -17.09 17.28 14.37
CA CYS A 452 -16.74 16.16 15.24
C CYS A 452 -15.85 16.69 16.37
N PRO A 453 -16.45 17.34 17.39
CA PRO A 453 -15.68 18.00 18.45
C PRO A 453 -15.17 17.00 19.49
N THR A 454 -14.18 17.41 20.29
CA THR A 454 -13.77 16.62 21.47
C THR A 454 -14.62 16.92 22.72
N GLY A 455 -14.51 16.04 23.72
CA GLY A 455 -15.11 16.24 25.04
C GLY A 455 -16.64 16.07 25.04
N PRO A 456 -17.39 16.83 25.85
CA PRO A 456 -18.84 16.67 25.98
C PRO A 456 -19.64 17.34 24.84
N ARG A 457 -18.96 17.95 23.87
CA ARG A 457 -19.58 18.62 22.72
C ARG A 457 -20.19 17.57 21.78
N ARG A 458 -21.28 17.94 21.11
CA ARG A 458 -22.02 17.02 20.23
C ARG A 458 -21.57 17.17 18.79
N ASN A 459 -21.53 16.06 18.07
CA ASN A 459 -21.38 16.05 16.62
C ASN A 459 -22.52 16.85 15.95
N THR A 460 -22.21 17.55 14.86
CA THR A 460 -23.20 18.26 14.03
C THR A 460 -22.98 17.98 12.56
N ALA A 461 -24.06 17.99 11.78
CA ALA A 461 -24.02 17.99 10.32
C ALA A 461 -25.29 18.65 9.78
N ALA A 462 -25.15 19.47 8.75
CA ALA A 462 -26.25 20.15 8.06
C ALA A 462 -25.90 20.39 6.58
N GLY A 463 -26.92 20.50 5.72
CA GLY A 463 -26.76 20.73 4.28
C GLY A 463 -27.67 19.84 3.44
N ALA A 464 -27.64 20.06 2.12
CA ALA A 464 -28.46 19.35 1.12
C ALA A 464 -29.95 19.23 1.49
N ASP A 465 -30.57 20.29 2.02
CA ASP A 465 -31.97 20.29 2.48
C ASP A 465 -32.31 19.17 3.49
N GLY A 466 -31.32 18.75 4.29
CA GLY A 466 -31.46 17.64 5.24
C GLY A 466 -31.38 16.25 4.59
N ASN A 467 -31.05 16.18 3.30
CA ASN A 467 -30.87 14.94 2.57
C ASN A 467 -29.45 14.37 2.78
N PHE A 468 -29.21 13.88 3.99
CA PHE A 468 -27.97 13.19 4.34
C PHE A 468 -28.22 12.06 5.32
N VAL A 469 -27.25 11.16 5.44
CA VAL A 469 -27.14 10.20 6.53
C VAL A 469 -25.79 10.38 7.22
N ALA A 470 -25.72 10.10 8.52
CA ALA A 470 -24.50 10.22 9.29
C ALA A 470 -24.32 9.01 10.22
N ARG A 471 -23.07 8.64 10.49
CA ARG A 471 -22.70 7.66 11.52
C ARG A 471 -21.48 8.13 12.30
N SER A 472 -21.31 7.62 13.51
CA SER A 472 -20.13 7.86 14.33
C SER A 472 -19.41 6.56 14.69
N GLY A 473 -18.09 6.56 14.59
CA GLY A 473 -17.28 5.35 14.86
C GLY A 473 -17.66 4.16 13.98
N ALA A 474 -17.84 2.99 14.61
CA ALA A 474 -18.35 1.76 14.00
C ALA A 474 -19.89 1.63 14.07
N GLY A 475 -20.60 2.69 14.47
CA GLY A 475 -22.05 2.67 14.64
C GLY A 475 -22.81 2.58 13.31
N ASP A 476 -24.10 2.26 13.42
CA ASP A 476 -25.01 2.23 12.29
C ASP A 476 -25.25 3.63 11.69
N TRP A 477 -25.60 3.68 10.41
CA TRP A 477 -26.09 4.89 9.77
C TRP A 477 -27.39 5.35 10.43
N ALA A 478 -27.41 6.60 10.89
CA ALA A 478 -28.60 7.23 11.43
C ALA A 478 -29.67 7.40 10.34
N ARG A 479 -30.91 7.64 10.80
CA ARG A 479 -32.01 8.02 9.90
C ARG A 479 -31.64 9.30 9.14
N ARG A 480 -32.22 9.47 7.95
CA ARG A 480 -32.02 10.65 7.11
C ARG A 480 -32.21 11.95 7.92
N GLY A 481 -31.31 12.90 7.76
CA GLY A 481 -31.32 14.20 8.43
C GLY A 481 -30.95 14.19 9.92
N HIS A 482 -30.56 13.03 10.48
CA HIS A 482 -30.18 12.90 11.89
C HIS A 482 -28.68 12.66 12.04
N VAL A 483 -28.11 13.21 13.12
CA VAL A 483 -26.69 13.11 13.46
C VAL A 483 -26.53 12.40 14.80
N PRO A 484 -25.72 11.32 14.88
CA PRO A 484 -25.38 10.71 16.16
C PRO A 484 -24.69 11.71 17.09
N THR A 485 -25.21 11.91 18.30
CA THR A 485 -24.73 12.99 19.20
C THR A 485 -23.35 12.73 19.82
N ALA A 486 -22.86 11.49 19.78
CA ALA A 486 -21.61 11.06 20.39
C ALA A 486 -20.91 9.99 19.54
N GLY A 487 -19.63 9.72 19.85
CA GLY A 487 -18.78 8.79 19.11
C GLY A 487 -18.00 9.49 18.01
N HIS A 488 -16.85 8.91 17.65
CA HIS A 488 -15.91 9.48 16.69
C HIS A 488 -15.24 8.36 15.88
N PRO A 489 -14.79 8.63 14.64
CA PRO A 489 -14.97 9.87 13.87
C PRO A 489 -16.42 10.05 13.40
N LEU A 490 -16.76 11.22 12.87
CA LEU A 490 -18.05 11.48 12.24
C LEU A 490 -17.94 11.26 10.73
N GLN A 491 -18.85 10.47 10.18
CA GLN A 491 -18.95 10.21 8.75
C GLN A 491 -20.32 10.68 8.26
N VAL A 492 -20.36 11.46 7.17
CA VAL A 492 -21.58 12.04 6.61
C VAL A 492 -21.63 11.82 5.11
N VAL A 493 -22.77 11.34 4.61
CA VAL A 493 -23.05 11.18 3.19
C VAL A 493 -24.22 12.10 2.83
N PHE A 494 -23.94 13.14 2.06
CA PHE A 494 -24.93 14.06 1.50
C PHE A 494 -25.38 13.58 0.12
N THR A 495 -26.67 13.75 -0.17
CA THR A 495 -27.24 13.51 -1.49
C THR A 495 -27.91 14.78 -1.99
N VAL A 496 -27.38 15.34 -3.07
CA VAL A 496 -27.91 16.55 -3.71
C VAL A 496 -28.76 16.14 -4.89
N ALA A 497 -30.09 16.18 -4.74
CA ALA A 497 -31.06 15.82 -5.77
C ALA A 497 -31.41 17.03 -6.67
N GLU A 498 -31.99 16.79 -7.85
CA GLU A 498 -32.28 17.79 -8.90
C GLU A 498 -33.15 18.99 -8.44
N GLY A 499 -33.93 18.84 -7.36
CA GLY A 499 -34.78 19.92 -6.79
C GLY A 499 -34.20 20.73 -5.63
N SER A 500 -33.03 20.33 -5.11
CA SER A 500 -32.36 20.95 -3.94
C SER A 500 -31.83 22.38 -4.14
#